data_AF-A0A348YAV0-F1
#
_entry.id   AF-A0A348YAV0-F1
#
_cell.length_a   1.000
_cell.length_b   1.000
_cell.length_c   1.000
_cell.angle_alpha   90.00
_cell.angle_beta   90.00
_cell.angle_gamma   90.00
#
_symmetry.space_group_name_H-M   'P 1'
#
loop_
_entity.id
_entity.type
_entity.pdbx_description
1 polymer ?
#
loop_
_entity_poly.entity_id
_entity_poly.type
_entity_poly.pdbx_seq_one_letter_code
_entity_poly.pdbx_strand_id
1 'polypeptide(L)' 'VTPFICGVIAYTFFGLDALSEELESPFGVADNQLPLTALSRTIEINLLEALGETDLPADISPIKGYLP' A
#
# COMPACT_ATOMS: atom_id res chain seq x y z
N VAL A 1 38.10 7.36 2.03
CA VAL A 1 37.05 7.53 3.07
C VAL A 1 36.01 8.56 2.65
N THR A 2 36.43 9.74 2.19
CA THR A 2 35.54 10.81 1.68
C THR A 2 34.47 10.35 0.67
N PRO A 3 34.79 9.63 -0.43
CA PRO A 3 33.75 9.21 -1.38
C PRO A 3 32.75 8.20 -0.80
N PHE A 4 33.19 7.39 0.17
CA PHE A 4 32.33 6.43 0.85
C PHE A 4 31.33 7.13 1.78
N ILE A 5 31.82 8.07 2.60
CA ILE A 5 30.97 8.87 3.50
C ILE A 5 29.99 9.72 2.69
N CYS A 6 30.45 10.36 1.61
CA CYS A 6 29.57 11.08 0.69
C CYS A 6 28.50 10.17 0.07
N GLY A 7 28.84 8.94 -0.30
CA GLY A 7 27.87 7.97 -0.83
C GLY A 7 26.79 7.60 0.18
N VAL A 8 27.14 7.37 1.45
CA VAL A 8 26.17 7.08 2.51
C VAL A 8 25.24 8.28 2.74
N ILE A 9 25.81 9.49 2.85
CA ILE A 9 25.02 10.71 3.04
C ILE A 9 24.07 10.91 1.86
N ALA A 10 24.56 10.78 0.62
CA ALA A 10 23.74 10.92 -0.58
C ALA A 10 22.60 9.90 -0.62
N TYR A 11 22.86 8.63 -0.29
CA TYR A 11 21.83 7.60 -0.22
C TYR A 11 20.74 7.96 0.80
N THR A 12 21.11 8.46 1.98
CA THR A 12 20.13 8.86 2.99
C THR A 12 19.26 10.02 2.52
N PHE A 13 19.83 11.06 1.92
CA PHE A 13 19.07 12.22 1.47
C PHE A 13 18.21 11.93 0.23
N PHE A 14 18.75 11.25 -0.79
CA PHE A 14 17.96 10.87 -1.97
C PHE A 14 16.94 9.78 -1.66
N GLY A 15 17.25 8.85 -0.76
CA GLY A 15 16.29 7.86 -0.29
C GLY A 15 15.13 8.50 0.45
N LEU A 16 15.40 9.51 1.30
CA LEU A 16 14.35 10.27 1.98
C LEU A 16 13.49 11.09 1.01
N ASP A 17 14.09 11.68 -0.01
CA ASP A 17 13.38 12.43 -1.07
C ASP A 17 12.43 11.52 -1.85
N ALA A 18 12.93 10.38 -2.34
CA ALA A 18 12.11 9.39 -3.06
C ALA A 18 10.99 8.79 -2.21
N LEU A 19 11.25 8.54 -0.91
CA LEU A 19 10.21 8.10 0.02
C LEU A 19 9.14 9.18 0.22
N SER A 20 9.51 10.45 0.19
CA SER A 20 8.57 11.56 0.34
C SER A 20 7.64 11.62 -0.87
N GLU A 21 8.18 11.47 -2.09
CA GLU A 21 7.40 11.42 -3.33
C GLU A 21 6.39 10.26 -3.36
N GLU A 22 6.79 9.06 -2.93
CA GLU A 22 5.89 7.90 -2.82
C GLU A 22 4.72 8.16 -1.85
N LEU A 23 4.98 8.88 -0.74
CA LEU A 23 3.95 9.20 0.26
C LEU A 23 3.00 10.33 -0.17
N GLU A 24 3.35 11.13 -1.17
CA GLU A 24 2.49 12.21 -1.68
C GLU A 24 1.27 11.65 -2.44
N SER A 25 1.37 10.46 -3.03
CA SER A 25 0.28 9.84 -3.80
C SER A 25 -0.14 8.49 -3.21
N PRO A 26 -0.80 8.46 -2.04
CA PRO A 26 -1.15 7.22 -1.36
C PRO A 26 -2.23 6.38 -2.08
N PHE A 27 -2.92 6.95 -3.08
CA PHE A 27 -4.07 6.35 -3.75
C PHE A 27 -3.78 5.85 -5.19
N GLY A 28 -2.52 5.55 -5.51
CA GLY A 28 -2.19 4.95 -6.80
C GLY A 28 -2.24 3.42 -6.79
N VAL A 29 -1.45 2.81 -7.67
CA VAL A 29 -1.38 1.35 -7.90
C VAL A 29 0.01 0.76 -7.65
N ALA A 30 0.92 1.51 -7.03
CA ALA A 30 2.26 1.05 -6.69
C ALA A 30 2.24 0.15 -5.44
N ASP A 31 3.25 -0.70 -5.31
CA ASP A 31 3.31 -1.77 -4.31
C ASP A 31 3.18 -1.28 -2.84
N ASN A 32 3.57 -0.03 -2.55
CA ASN A 32 3.52 0.54 -1.20
C ASN A 32 2.33 1.48 -0.97
N GLN A 33 1.45 1.62 -1.97
CA GLN A 33 0.27 2.47 -1.88
C GLN A 33 -0.90 1.71 -1.23
N LEU A 34 -1.97 2.43 -0.90
CA LEU A 34 -3.07 1.85 -0.15
C LEU A 34 -3.82 0.80 -1.00
N PRO A 35 -4.13 -0.39 -0.44
CA PRO A 35 -4.87 -1.43 -1.15
C PRO A 35 -6.37 -1.09 -1.16
N LEU A 36 -6.74 -0.08 -1.95
CA LEU A 36 -8.11 0.44 -2.01
C LEU A 36 -9.11 -0.62 -2.48
N THR A 37 -8.69 -1.55 -3.35
CA THR A 37 -9.55 -2.62 -3.83
C THR A 37 -9.88 -3.58 -2.70
N ALA A 38 -8.87 -4.02 -1.92
CA ALA A 38 -9.07 -4.84 -0.74
C ALA A 38 -9.96 -4.13 0.31
N LEU A 39 -9.68 -2.85 0.61
CA LEU A 39 -10.49 -2.08 1.56
C LEU A 39 -11.95 -1.94 1.10
N SER A 40 -12.18 -1.67 -0.18
CA SER A 40 -13.53 -1.59 -0.75
C SER A 40 -14.26 -2.92 -0.65
N ARG A 41 -13.56 -4.05 -0.89
CA ARG A 41 -14.14 -5.40 -0.73
C ARG A 41 -14.51 -5.66 0.73
N THR A 42 -13.64 -5.32 1.68
CA THR A 42 -13.94 -5.46 3.10
C THR A 42 -15.18 -4.64 3.48
N ILE A 43 -15.28 -3.39 3.03
CA ILE A 43 -16.45 -2.54 3.30
C ILE A 43 -17.72 -3.17 2.69
N GLU A 44 -17.66 -3.66 1.46
CA GLU A 44 -18.78 -4.34 0.80
C GLU A 44 -19.27 -5.55 1.59
N ILE A 45 -18.35 -6.42 2.05
CA ILE A 45 -18.68 -7.59 2.87
C ILE A 45 -19.36 -7.15 4.18
N ASN A 46 -18.77 -6.21 4.91
CA ASN A 46 -19.31 -5.72 6.18
C ASN A 46 -20.73 -5.14 6.03
N LEU A 47 -21.00 -4.43 4.92
CA LEU A 47 -22.32 -3.86 4.64
C LEU A 47 -23.35 -4.95 4.31
N LEU A 48 -22.99 -5.96 3.51
CA LEU A 48 -23.88 -7.08 3.19
C LEU A 48 -24.17 -7.93 4.42
N GLU A 49 -23.16 -8.19 5.26
CA GLU A 49 -23.32 -8.86 6.55
C GLU A 49 -24.29 -8.10 7.46
N ALA A 50 -24.16 -6.78 7.55
CA ALA A 50 -25.06 -5.94 8.34
C ALA A 50 -26.51 -5.95 7.83
N LEU A 51 -26.72 -6.19 6.54
CA LEU A 51 -28.04 -6.33 5.92
C LEU A 51 -28.63 -7.74 6.04
N GLY A 52 -27.86 -8.71 6.54
CA GLY A 52 -28.29 -10.11 6.69
C GLY A 52 -28.29 -10.89 5.38
N GLU A 53 -27.56 -10.42 4.37
CA GLU A 53 -27.40 -11.13 3.10
C GLU A 53 -26.57 -12.40 3.30
N THR A 54 -26.90 -13.45 2.55
CA THR A 54 -26.23 -14.76 2.65
C THR A 54 -25.22 -15.01 1.51
N ASP A 55 -25.32 -14.22 0.44
CA ASP A 55 -24.38 -14.23 -0.68
C ASP A 55 -23.34 -13.13 -0.46
N LEU A 56 -22.26 -13.47 0.25
CA LEU A 56 -21.16 -12.55 0.53
C LEU A 56 -20.05 -12.73 -0.51
N PRO A 57 -19.51 -11.64 -1.08
CA PRO A 57 -18.37 -11.73 -1.97
C PRO A 57 -17.14 -12.25 -1.21
N ALA A 58 -16.28 -13.01 -1.89
CA ALA A 58 -15.08 -13.55 -1.28
C ALA A 58 -14.08 -12.44 -0.92
N ASP A 59 -13.42 -12.61 0.23
CA ASP A 59 -12.37 -11.70 0.68
C ASP A 59 -11.13 -11.77 -0.23
N ILE A 60 -10.46 -10.63 -0.40
CA ILE A 60 -9.27 -10.54 -1.26
C ILE A 60 -8.06 -11.00 -0.44
N SER A 61 -7.54 -12.17 -0.79
CA SER A 61 -6.34 -12.72 -0.15
C SER A 61 -5.04 -12.08 -0.70
N PRO A 62 -4.01 -11.88 0.13
CA PRO A 62 -2.73 -11.34 -0.33
C PRO A 62 -2.03 -12.25 -1.33
N ILE A 63 -1.47 -11.68 -2.39
CA ILE A 63 -0.64 -12.38 -3.37
C ILE A 63 0.81 -11.98 -3.11
N LYS A 64 1.64 -12.93 -2.64
CA LYS A 64 3.05 -12.68 -2.26
C LYS A 64 3.22 -11.57 -1.20
N GLY A 65 2.24 -11.40 -0.32
CA GLY A 65 2.24 -10.37 0.72
C GLY A 65 1.70 -9.01 0.30
N TYR A 66 1.25 -8.86 -0.96
CA TYR A 66 0.62 -7.65 -1.48
C TYR A 66 -0.90 -7.81 -1.62
N LEU A 67 -1.65 -6.78 -1.25
CA LEU A 67 -3.09 -6.67 -1.49
C LEU A 67 -3.32 -5.65 -2.62
N PRO A 68 -4.13 -5.98 -3.63
CA PRO A 68 -4.49 -5.05 -4.71
C PRO A 68 -5.52 -3.98 -4.28
#